data_AF-A0A183DY13-F1
#
_entry.id   AF-A0A183DY13-F1
#
_cell.length_a   1.000
_cell.length_b   1.000
_cell.length_c   1.000
_cell.angle_alpha   90.00
_cell.angle_beta   90.00
_cell.angle_gamma   90.00
#
_symmetry.space_group_name_H-M   'P 1'
#
loop_
_entity.id
_entity.type
_entity.pdbx_description
1 polymer ?
#
loop_
_entity_poly.entity_id
_entity_poly.type
_entity_poly.pdbx_seq_one_letter_code
_entity_poly.pdbx_strand_id
1 'polypeptide(L)'
;MVNVATFVISTLCNTPFRTSKPFNPLWCETFEMDRTYDRGWRAIAEQVSHHPPISAIHAEGNGWILDEDMCVRSNFQATAMKIFPEGTISIFFPATHSFYHWTMKDIKTCVKGFIIGPITVHNEGDCVIKDGRVIWTRKAPPPESELMYNFTAMAIELNEPEEGVAPTDSRLRPDMRLMENGDWAAANDEKARLEEKQRADTKKYQVMRLETDIQLQITIVIE
;
A
#
# COMPACT_ATOMS: atom_id res chain seq x y z
N MET A 1 3.83 -24.47 4.15
CA MET A 1 4.43 -23.57 5.17
C MET A 1 5.68 -22.85 4.66
N VAL A 2 6.75 -23.54 4.23
CA VAL A 2 8.01 -22.88 3.83
C VAL A 2 7.82 -21.85 2.71
N ASN A 3 7.11 -22.20 1.63
CA ASN A 3 6.82 -21.26 0.53
C ASN A 3 6.03 -20.02 0.97
N VAL A 4 5.03 -20.20 1.86
CA VAL A 4 4.22 -19.09 2.39
C VAL A 4 5.12 -18.15 3.19
N ALA A 5 5.95 -18.70 4.07
CA ALA A 5 6.85 -17.87 4.85
C ALA A 5 7.90 -17.18 3.96
N THR A 6 8.44 -17.86 2.93
CA THR A 6 9.34 -17.24 1.95
C THR A 6 8.67 -16.10 1.21
N PHE A 7 7.39 -16.25 0.85
CA PHE A 7 6.58 -15.18 0.28
C PHE A 7 6.47 -13.98 1.24
N VAL A 8 6.20 -14.21 2.53
CA VAL A 8 6.16 -13.14 3.55
C VAL A 8 7.48 -12.36 3.62
N ILE A 9 8.63 -13.03 3.65
CA ILE A 9 9.93 -12.33 3.68
C ILE A 9 10.18 -11.56 2.37
N SER A 10 9.76 -12.12 1.23
CA SER A 10 10.03 -11.51 -0.07
C SER A 10 9.43 -10.11 -0.22
N THR A 11 8.34 -9.79 0.49
CA THR A 11 7.71 -8.46 0.44
C THR A 11 8.59 -7.36 1.05
N LEU A 12 9.50 -7.72 1.96
CA LEU A 12 10.39 -6.79 2.66
C LEU A 12 11.70 -6.50 1.91
N CYS A 13 12.01 -7.25 0.86
CA CYS A 13 13.35 -7.29 0.29
C CYS A 13 13.78 -6.00 -0.43
N ASN A 14 12.83 -5.17 -0.86
CA ASN A 14 13.11 -3.93 -1.58
C ASN A 14 13.01 -2.68 -0.70
N THR A 15 12.37 -2.78 0.47
CA THR A 15 12.17 -1.67 1.41
C THR A 15 13.47 -0.92 1.74
N PRO A 16 14.62 -1.58 1.99
CA PRO A 16 15.87 -0.89 2.33
C PRO A 16 16.41 0.07 1.25
N PHE A 17 16.00 -0.12 -0.01
CA PHE A 17 16.48 0.67 -1.15
C PHE A 17 15.54 1.83 -1.51
N ARG A 18 14.35 1.89 -0.91
CA ARG A 18 13.30 2.86 -1.24
C ARG A 18 13.20 3.91 -0.13
N THR A 19 13.82 5.07 -0.34
CA THR A 19 13.85 6.18 0.64
C THR A 19 12.73 7.19 0.46
N SER A 20 12.03 7.14 -0.67
CA SER A 20 10.96 8.08 -1.01
C SER A 20 9.63 7.68 -0.37
N LYS A 21 8.89 8.68 0.11
CA LYS A 21 7.54 8.49 0.63
C LYS A 21 6.57 8.23 -0.54
N PRO A 22 5.74 7.17 -0.50
CA PRO A 22 4.67 7.00 -1.48
C PRO A 22 3.58 8.08 -1.30
N PHE A 23 2.75 8.27 -2.32
CA PHE A 23 1.55 9.09 -2.19
C PHE A 23 0.61 8.46 -1.17
N ASN A 24 -0.02 9.30 -0.34
CA ASN A 24 -1.12 8.85 0.49
C ASN A 24 -2.36 8.75 -0.40
N PRO A 25 -2.99 7.57 -0.55
CA PRO A 25 -4.19 7.46 -1.39
C PRO A 25 -5.33 8.34 -0.86
N LEU A 26 -6.13 8.88 -1.79
CA LEU A 26 -7.37 9.56 -1.45
C LEU A 26 -8.39 8.53 -0.95
N TRP A 27 -9.37 8.96 -0.15
CA TRP A 27 -10.43 8.07 0.31
C TRP A 27 -11.23 7.56 -0.88
N CYS A 28 -11.48 6.24 -0.93
CA CYS A 28 -12.07 5.52 -2.06
C CYS A 28 -11.25 5.57 -3.36
N GLU A 29 -9.97 5.95 -3.30
CA GLU A 29 -9.04 5.68 -4.40
C GLU A 29 -8.86 4.17 -4.54
N THR A 30 -8.88 3.68 -5.78
CA THR A 30 -8.72 2.26 -6.11
C THR A 30 -7.42 2.05 -6.88
N PHE A 31 -6.94 0.82 -6.92
CA PHE A 31 -5.89 0.41 -7.83
C PHE A 31 -6.12 -1.04 -8.25
N GLU A 32 -6.16 -1.32 -9.54
CA GLU A 32 -6.27 -2.69 -10.05
C GLU A 32 -5.05 -3.10 -10.87
N MET A 33 -4.72 -4.39 -10.86
CA MET A 33 -3.59 -4.92 -11.62
C MET A 33 -3.92 -6.34 -12.07
N ASP A 34 -4.20 -6.51 -13.37
CA ASP A 34 -4.45 -7.82 -13.96
C ASP A 34 -3.18 -8.34 -14.66
N ARG A 35 -2.60 -9.40 -14.10
CA ARG A 35 -1.46 -10.12 -14.65
C ARG A 35 -1.80 -11.59 -14.88
N THR A 36 -3.07 -11.88 -15.12
CA THR A 36 -3.57 -13.25 -15.30
C THR A 36 -2.88 -13.91 -16.50
N TYR A 37 -2.65 -13.16 -17.58
CA TYR A 37 -2.07 -13.69 -18.81
C TYR A 37 -0.59 -14.10 -18.66
N ASP A 38 0.23 -13.29 -18.00
CA ASP A 38 1.69 -13.48 -17.97
C ASP A 38 2.23 -13.97 -16.62
N ARG A 39 1.54 -13.67 -15.51
CA ARG A 39 1.95 -14.09 -14.15
C ARG A 39 0.90 -14.92 -13.41
N GLY A 40 -0.30 -15.07 -13.95
CA GLY A 40 -1.36 -15.92 -13.37
C GLY A 40 -1.97 -15.37 -12.10
N TRP A 41 -2.03 -14.05 -11.94
CA TRP A 41 -2.70 -13.39 -10.81
C TRP A 41 -3.28 -12.04 -11.18
N ARG A 42 -4.26 -11.59 -10.41
CA ARG A 42 -4.83 -10.24 -10.47
C ARG A 42 -5.09 -9.72 -9.07
N ALA A 43 -5.12 -8.41 -8.89
CA ALA A 43 -5.41 -7.78 -7.62
C ALA A 43 -6.24 -6.51 -7.79
N ILE A 44 -7.03 -6.19 -6.77
CA ILE A 44 -7.70 -4.90 -6.60
C ILE A 44 -7.41 -4.39 -5.18
N ALA A 45 -7.20 -3.08 -5.07
CA ALA A 45 -6.99 -2.39 -3.82
C ALA A 45 -7.92 -1.17 -3.72
N GLU A 46 -8.33 -0.83 -2.49
CA GLU A 46 -9.09 0.37 -2.19
C GLU A 46 -8.58 1.03 -0.90
N GLN A 47 -8.50 2.36 -0.90
CA GLN A 47 -8.34 3.14 0.32
C GLN A 47 -9.65 3.22 1.10
N VAL A 48 -9.92 2.20 1.91
CA VAL A 48 -11.18 2.05 2.65
C VAL A 48 -11.32 3.02 3.84
N SER A 49 -10.23 3.61 4.32
CA SER A 49 -10.25 4.64 5.37
C SER A 49 -9.11 5.64 5.20
N HIS A 50 -9.33 6.90 5.55
CA HIS A 50 -8.30 7.96 5.50
C HIS A 50 -7.80 8.39 6.89
N HIS A 51 -8.62 8.26 7.93
CA HIS A 51 -8.27 8.57 9.32
C HIS A 51 -8.78 7.47 10.27
N PRO A 52 -7.96 6.43 10.58
CA PRO A 52 -6.59 6.20 10.10
C PRO A 52 -6.52 5.78 8.62
N PRO A 53 -5.39 5.96 7.92
CA PRO A 53 -5.24 5.54 6.53
C PRO A 53 -5.13 4.01 6.45
N ILE A 54 -6.16 3.37 5.91
CA ILE A 54 -6.21 1.92 5.71
C ILE A 54 -6.46 1.65 4.23
N SER A 55 -5.60 0.84 3.63
CA SER A 55 -5.83 0.25 2.30
C SER A 55 -6.21 -1.22 2.48
N ALA A 56 -7.23 -1.68 1.75
CA ALA A 56 -7.57 -3.09 1.65
C ALA A 56 -7.20 -3.60 0.26
N ILE A 57 -6.74 -4.84 0.16
CA ILE A 57 -6.30 -5.50 -1.07
C ILE A 57 -6.93 -6.89 -1.12
N HIS A 58 -7.49 -7.24 -2.28
CA HIS A 58 -7.90 -8.60 -2.62
C HIS A 58 -7.13 -9.03 -3.86
N ALA A 59 -6.48 -10.20 -3.81
CA ALA A 59 -5.73 -10.76 -4.91
C ALA A 59 -6.09 -12.23 -5.13
N GLU A 60 -6.24 -12.60 -6.39
CA GLU A 60 -6.49 -13.97 -6.82
C GLU A 60 -5.36 -14.41 -7.73
N GLY A 61 -4.86 -15.62 -7.55
CA GLY A 61 -3.95 -16.21 -8.51
C GLY A 61 -4.16 -17.70 -8.66
N ASN A 62 -3.25 -18.33 -9.41
CA ASN A 62 -3.34 -19.76 -9.73
C ASN A 62 -3.36 -20.66 -8.48
N GLY A 63 -4.56 -20.97 -7.99
CA GLY A 63 -4.80 -21.85 -6.85
C GLY A 63 -4.65 -21.18 -5.47
N TRP A 64 -4.65 -19.85 -5.40
CA TRP A 64 -4.58 -19.10 -4.14
C TRP A 64 -5.43 -17.83 -4.17
N ILE A 65 -5.94 -17.43 -3.01
CA ILE A 65 -6.66 -16.18 -2.79
C ILE A 65 -5.98 -15.49 -1.60
N LEU A 66 -5.69 -14.20 -1.73
CA LEU A 66 -5.04 -13.39 -0.70
C LEU A 66 -5.90 -12.17 -0.40
N ASP A 67 -6.10 -11.92 0.89
CA ASP A 67 -6.76 -10.72 1.41
C ASP A 67 -5.81 -10.02 2.37
N GLU A 68 -5.68 -8.71 2.25
CA GLU A 68 -4.82 -7.87 3.08
C GLU A 68 -5.54 -6.58 3.46
N ASP A 69 -5.42 -6.18 4.72
CA ASP A 69 -5.62 -4.81 5.16
C ASP A 69 -4.28 -4.25 5.68
N MET A 70 -4.01 -2.97 5.40
CA MET A 70 -2.77 -2.34 5.82
C MET A 70 -2.98 -0.88 6.22
N CYS A 71 -2.53 -0.56 7.43
CA CYS A 71 -2.38 0.77 7.98
C CYS A 71 -0.91 0.99 8.32
N VAL A 72 -0.29 2.00 7.71
CA VAL A 72 1.11 2.33 8.00
C VAL A 72 1.16 3.48 9.00
N ARG A 73 1.61 3.21 10.23
CA ARG A 73 1.85 4.25 11.25
C ARG A 73 3.31 4.64 11.30
N SER A 74 3.60 5.91 11.51
CA SER A 74 4.97 6.41 11.67
C SER A 74 5.15 7.11 13.02
N ASN A 75 6.23 6.79 13.73
CA ASN A 75 6.68 7.47 14.95
C ASN A 75 8.00 8.20 14.68
N PHE A 76 7.99 9.52 14.82
CA PHE A 76 9.18 10.35 14.71
C PHE A 76 9.89 10.46 16.06
N GLN A 77 11.16 10.04 16.10
CA GLN A 77 12.01 9.99 17.28
C GLN A 77 13.31 10.76 17.01
N ALA A 78 13.22 12.09 17.04
CA ALA A 78 14.33 13.02 16.78
C ALA A 78 15.02 12.77 15.42
N THR A 79 16.10 12.00 15.38
CA THR A 79 16.87 11.72 14.15
C THR A 79 16.44 10.43 13.44
N ALA A 80 15.44 9.72 13.98
CA ALA A 80 14.93 8.48 13.43
C ALA A 80 13.41 8.55 13.23
N MET A 81 12.91 7.90 12.18
CA MET A 81 11.50 7.62 11.99
C MET A 81 11.32 6.11 12.02
N LYS A 82 10.37 5.62 12.82
CA LYS A 82 9.98 4.21 12.86
C LYS A 82 8.63 4.07 12.18
N ILE A 83 8.55 3.15 11.23
CA ILE A 83 7.36 2.88 10.44
C ILE A 83 6.87 1.48 10.82
N PHE A 84 5.58 1.39 11.13
CA PHE A 84 4.89 0.20 11.61
C PHE A 84 3.80 -0.17 10.61
N PRO A 85 3.97 -1.26 9.86
CA PRO A 85 2.89 -1.87 9.10
C PRO A 85 1.95 -2.60 10.06
N GLU A 86 0.70 -2.16 10.10
CA GLU A 86 -0.33 -2.72 10.97
C GLU A 86 -1.52 -3.18 10.14
N GLY A 87 -1.89 -4.43 10.29
CA GLY A 87 -2.96 -5.03 9.52
C GLY A 87 -2.80 -6.54 9.46
N THR A 88 -3.76 -7.20 8.81
CA THR A 88 -3.80 -8.65 8.68
C THR A 88 -3.66 -9.03 7.22
N ILE A 89 -2.85 -10.06 6.96
CA ILE A 89 -2.77 -10.71 5.66
C ILE A 89 -3.22 -12.15 5.83
N SER A 90 -4.05 -12.63 4.91
CA SER A 90 -4.48 -14.01 4.85
C SER A 90 -4.31 -14.57 3.44
N ILE A 91 -3.96 -15.85 3.33
CA ILE A 91 -3.90 -16.57 2.06
C ILE A 91 -4.57 -17.92 2.21
N PHE A 92 -5.50 -18.19 1.30
CA PHE A 92 -6.29 -19.42 1.21
C PHE A 92 -5.91 -20.21 -0.04
N PHE A 93 -5.75 -21.53 0.12
CA PHE A 93 -5.50 -22.48 -0.96
C PHE A 93 -6.72 -23.41 -1.11
N PRO A 94 -7.62 -23.15 -2.08
CA PRO A 94 -8.86 -23.92 -2.23
C PRO A 94 -8.64 -25.42 -2.40
N ALA A 95 -7.65 -25.82 -3.20
CA ALA A 95 -7.39 -27.23 -3.51
C ALA A 95 -7.04 -28.08 -2.29
N THR A 96 -6.38 -27.49 -1.28
CA THR A 96 -5.95 -28.17 -0.06
C THR A 96 -6.73 -27.75 1.18
N HIS A 97 -7.72 -26.86 1.02
CA HIS A 97 -8.42 -26.19 2.13
C HIS A 97 -7.48 -25.60 3.18
N SER A 98 -6.27 -25.21 2.79
CA SER A 98 -5.26 -24.68 3.71
C SER A 98 -5.42 -23.17 3.81
N PHE A 99 -5.39 -22.67 5.04
CA PHE A 99 -5.51 -21.25 5.36
C PHE A 99 -4.34 -20.81 6.22
N TYR A 100 -3.71 -19.71 5.84
CA TYR A 100 -2.64 -19.09 6.62
C TYR A 100 -2.95 -17.62 6.81
N HIS A 101 -2.67 -17.09 7.99
CA HIS A 101 -2.81 -15.67 8.28
C HIS A 101 -1.63 -15.20 9.12
N TRP A 102 -1.21 -13.94 8.94
CA TRP A 102 -0.12 -13.33 9.69
C TRP A 102 -0.33 -11.83 9.84
N THR A 103 0.44 -11.23 10.73
CA THR A 103 0.52 -9.77 10.93
C THR A 103 1.96 -9.34 10.82
N MET A 104 2.19 -8.08 10.45
CA MET A 104 3.54 -7.49 10.38
C MET A 104 3.84 -6.60 11.59
N LYS A 105 3.07 -6.72 12.68
CA LYS A 105 3.14 -5.83 13.85
C LYS A 105 4.52 -5.77 14.54
N ASP A 106 5.27 -6.87 14.47
CA ASP A 106 6.60 -6.99 15.10
C ASP A 106 7.73 -6.59 14.13
N ILE A 107 7.39 -6.28 12.88
CA ILE A 107 8.31 -5.72 11.90
C ILE A 107 8.22 -4.21 11.98
N LYS A 108 9.35 -3.54 12.12
CA LYS A 108 9.43 -2.09 12.05
C LYS A 108 10.50 -1.68 11.04
N THR A 109 10.15 -0.73 10.17
CA THR A 109 11.11 -0.12 9.26
C THR A 109 11.67 1.12 9.94
N CYS A 110 12.99 1.19 10.14
CA CYS A 110 13.64 2.36 10.70
C CYS A 110 14.33 3.16 9.60
N VAL A 111 13.97 4.43 9.52
CA VAL A 111 14.53 5.43 8.61
C VAL A 111 15.37 6.40 9.43
N LYS A 112 16.65 6.56 9.10
CA LYS A 112 17.58 7.49 9.76
C LYS A 112 18.25 8.39 8.72
N GLY A 113 18.86 9.48 9.16
CA GLY A 113 19.68 10.35 8.31
C GLY A 113 18.92 11.39 7.48
N PHE A 114 17.59 11.35 7.46
CA PHE A 114 16.76 12.29 6.70
C PHE A 114 16.79 13.75 7.19
N ILE A 115 17.38 14.01 8.36
CA ILE A 115 17.69 15.37 8.84
C ILE A 115 19.16 15.71 8.56
N ILE A 116 20.09 14.81 8.95
CA ILE A 116 21.53 14.99 8.81
C ILE A 116 22.15 13.66 8.38
N GLY A 117 22.81 13.66 7.22
CA GLY A 117 23.52 12.50 6.67
C GLY A 117 22.76 11.76 5.57
N PRO A 118 23.28 10.61 5.10
CA PRO A 118 22.59 9.81 4.10
C PRO A 118 21.37 9.11 4.69
N ILE A 119 20.26 9.10 3.95
CA ILE A 119 19.05 8.38 4.36
C ILE A 119 19.34 6.89 4.32
N THR A 120 19.10 6.21 5.44
CA THR A 120 19.24 4.75 5.56
C THR A 120 17.90 4.15 5.99
N VAL A 121 17.52 3.04 5.35
CA VAL A 121 16.28 2.31 5.63
C VAL A 121 16.66 0.88 5.99
N HIS A 122 16.24 0.41 7.16
CA HIS A 122 16.46 -0.97 7.60
C HIS A 122 15.19 -1.54 8.21
N ASN A 123 14.93 -2.81 7.94
CA ASN A 123 13.89 -3.57 8.61
C ASN A 123 14.49 -4.20 9.88
N GLU A 124 13.82 -4.07 11.01
CA GLU A 124 14.15 -4.77 12.25
C GLU A 124 13.02 -5.75 12.58
N GLY A 125 13.38 -6.95 13.05
CA GLY A 125 12.44 -7.99 13.49
C GLY A 125 13.01 -9.40 13.31
N ASP A 126 12.41 -10.38 13.99
CA ASP A 126 12.75 -11.79 13.84
C ASP A 126 11.94 -12.41 12.70
N CYS A 127 12.59 -13.15 11.81
CA CYS A 127 11.92 -14.03 10.86
C CYS A 127 12.62 -15.38 10.80
N VAL A 128 11.91 -16.44 11.17
CA VAL A 128 12.46 -17.80 11.23
C VAL A 128 11.77 -18.68 10.19
N ILE A 129 12.53 -19.08 9.16
CA ILE A 129 12.11 -20.07 8.17
C ILE A 129 13.31 -20.97 7.89
N LYS A 130 13.13 -22.28 8.00
CA LYS A 130 14.20 -23.27 7.74
C LYS A 130 13.72 -24.31 6.75
N ASP A 131 14.44 -24.45 5.64
CA ASP A 131 14.58 -25.69 4.85
C ASP A 131 15.82 -25.58 3.93
N GLY A 132 16.68 -26.59 3.92
CA GLY A 132 18.12 -26.57 3.53
C GLY A 132 18.45 -26.41 2.04
N ARG A 133 17.67 -25.62 1.29
CA ARG A 133 17.87 -25.29 -0.13
C ARG A 133 17.50 -23.83 -0.41
N VAL A 134 17.97 -23.26 -1.51
CA VAL A 134 17.52 -21.92 -1.94
C VAL A 134 16.10 -22.02 -2.47
N ILE A 135 15.16 -21.31 -1.85
CA ILE A 135 13.71 -21.34 -2.18
C ILE A 135 13.29 -20.09 -2.95
N TRP A 136 14.00 -18.99 -2.76
CA TRP A 136 13.74 -17.73 -3.44
C TRP A 136 15.01 -16.88 -3.53
N THR A 137 15.07 -16.02 -4.53
CA THR A 137 16.15 -15.04 -4.71
C THR A 137 15.55 -13.71 -5.15
N ARG A 138 16.05 -12.61 -4.59
CA ARG A 138 15.65 -11.26 -4.99
C ARG A 138 16.05 -11.02 -6.45
N LYS A 139 15.10 -10.58 -7.27
CA LYS A 139 15.40 -10.05 -8.60
C LYS A 139 16.00 -8.64 -8.43
N ALA A 140 17.20 -8.44 -8.98
CA ALA A 140 17.81 -7.11 -8.99
C ALA A 140 16.94 -6.12 -9.77
N PRO A 141 16.88 -4.84 -9.36
CA PRO A 141 16.23 -3.82 -10.15
C PRO A 141 16.98 -3.62 -11.48
N PRO A 142 16.35 -2.98 -12.48
CA PRO A 142 17.01 -2.65 -13.74
C PRO A 142 18.29 -1.82 -13.52
N PRO A 143 19.23 -1.82 -14.49
CA PRO A 143 20.35 -0.88 -14.48
C PRO A 143 19.86 0.57 -14.29
N GLU A 144 20.65 1.40 -13.60
CA GLU A 144 20.36 2.82 -13.36
C GLU A 144 19.10 3.08 -12.52
N SER A 145 18.55 2.07 -11.86
CA SER A 145 17.37 2.21 -10.99
C SER A 145 17.53 3.27 -9.90
N GLU A 146 18.75 3.55 -9.46
CA GLU A 146 19.08 4.61 -8.49
C GLU A 146 18.70 6.01 -8.97
N LEU A 147 18.62 6.22 -10.30
CA LEU A 147 18.14 7.46 -10.91
C LEU A 147 16.60 7.53 -10.94
N MET A 148 15.93 6.39 -10.75
CA MET A 148 14.48 6.22 -10.86
C MET A 148 13.92 5.61 -9.58
N TYR A 149 14.17 6.28 -8.45
CA TYR A 149 13.64 5.93 -7.12
C TYR A 149 13.95 4.52 -6.62
N ASN A 150 14.97 3.84 -7.18
CA ASN A 150 15.30 2.44 -6.96
C ASN A 150 14.12 1.48 -7.25
N PHE A 151 13.29 1.80 -8.25
CA PHE A 151 12.17 0.95 -8.64
C PHE A 151 12.63 -0.42 -9.15
N THR A 152 11.88 -1.46 -8.79
CA THR A 152 11.98 -2.77 -9.46
C THR A 152 11.25 -2.72 -10.80
N ALA A 153 11.51 -3.67 -11.69
CA ALA A 153 10.75 -3.80 -12.95
C ALA A 153 9.23 -3.84 -12.69
N MET A 154 8.79 -4.60 -11.69
CA MET A 154 7.38 -4.64 -11.31
C MET A 154 6.85 -3.28 -10.82
N ALA A 155 7.65 -2.52 -10.07
CA ALA A 155 7.24 -1.20 -9.58
C ALA A 155 7.14 -0.15 -10.70
N ILE A 156 7.97 -0.26 -11.75
CA ILE A 156 7.85 0.56 -12.96
C ILE A 156 6.54 0.27 -13.67
N GLU A 157 6.20 -1.02 -13.82
CA GLU A 157 4.99 -1.50 -14.48
C GLU A 157 3.69 -1.07 -13.76
N LEU A 158 3.71 -0.72 -12.47
CA LEU A 158 2.49 -0.44 -11.69
C LEU A 158 1.69 0.77 -12.19
N ASN A 159 2.37 1.82 -12.66
CA ASN A 159 1.72 3.09 -13.00
C ASN A 159 1.68 3.35 -14.52
N GLU A 160 1.98 2.33 -15.33
CA GLU A 160 1.81 2.38 -16.78
C GLU A 160 0.33 2.63 -17.12
N PRO A 161 0.00 3.55 -18.06
CA PRO A 161 -1.38 3.80 -18.44
C PRO A 161 -2.06 2.56 -19.01
N GLU A 162 -3.29 2.32 -18.58
CA GLU A 162 -4.09 1.16 -18.98
C GLU A 162 -5.52 1.62 -19.30
N GLU A 163 -6.08 1.14 -20.41
CA GLU A 163 -7.44 1.48 -20.82
C GLU A 163 -8.47 0.66 -20.03
N GLY A 164 -9.65 1.24 -19.79
CA GLY A 164 -10.76 0.54 -19.15
C GLY A 164 -10.71 0.47 -17.62
N VAL A 165 -9.69 1.08 -16.99
CA VAL A 165 -9.61 1.16 -15.53
C VAL A 165 -10.71 2.02 -14.92
N ALA A 166 -11.05 1.76 -13.67
CA ALA A 166 -12.05 2.53 -12.94
C ALA A 166 -11.67 4.04 -12.88
N PRO A 167 -12.65 4.97 -12.84
CA PRO A 167 -12.36 6.41 -12.68
C PRO A 167 -11.59 6.76 -11.39
N THR A 168 -11.62 5.88 -10.40
CA THR A 168 -10.92 6.00 -9.12
C THR A 168 -9.53 5.36 -9.13
N ASP A 169 -9.10 4.74 -10.24
CA ASP A 169 -7.80 4.07 -10.32
C ASP A 169 -6.63 5.06 -10.17
N SER A 170 -5.63 4.68 -9.35
CA SER A 170 -4.45 5.51 -9.09
C SER A 170 -3.69 5.92 -10.36
N ARG A 171 -3.75 5.16 -11.46
CA ARG A 171 -3.13 5.55 -12.75
C ARG A 171 -3.72 6.82 -13.34
N LEU A 172 -4.98 7.13 -13.01
CA LEU A 172 -5.70 8.34 -13.42
C LEU A 172 -5.46 9.51 -12.48
N ARG A 173 -4.71 9.33 -11.39
CA ARG A 173 -4.45 10.36 -10.39
C ARG A 173 -3.47 11.41 -10.96
N PRO A 174 -3.91 12.66 -11.16
CA PRO A 174 -3.18 13.63 -11.98
C PRO A 174 -1.89 14.16 -11.33
N ASP A 175 -1.85 14.32 -10.01
CA ASP A 175 -0.63 14.73 -9.28
C ASP A 175 0.49 13.69 -9.41
N MET A 176 0.15 12.40 -9.34
CA MET A 176 1.09 11.30 -9.58
C MET A 176 1.64 11.31 -11.00
N ARG A 177 0.79 11.50 -12.01
CA ARG A 177 1.22 11.54 -13.43
C ARG A 177 2.12 12.74 -13.72
N LEU A 178 1.77 13.92 -13.20
CA LEU A 178 2.59 15.13 -13.35
C LEU A 178 3.96 14.94 -12.71
N MET A 179 4.01 14.34 -11.51
CA MET A 179 5.27 14.03 -10.83
C MET A 179 6.14 13.06 -11.65
N GLU A 180 5.53 12.01 -12.20
CA GLU A 180 6.22 11.03 -13.03
C GLU A 180 6.79 11.64 -14.32
N ASN A 181 6.08 12.60 -14.91
CA ASN A 181 6.54 13.37 -16.07
C ASN A 181 7.58 14.46 -15.71
N GLY A 182 7.90 14.62 -14.43
CA GLY A 182 8.88 15.61 -13.94
C GLY A 182 8.33 17.04 -13.79
N ASP A 183 7.03 17.26 -13.93
CA ASP A 183 6.39 18.56 -13.67
C ASP A 183 6.03 18.70 -12.18
N TRP A 184 7.06 18.96 -11.38
CA TRP A 184 6.96 19.07 -9.93
C TRP A 184 6.06 20.21 -9.44
N ALA A 185 6.00 21.32 -10.19
CA ALA A 185 5.19 22.47 -9.81
C ALA A 185 3.70 22.14 -9.97
N ALA A 186 3.31 21.68 -11.16
CA ALA A 186 1.93 21.31 -11.43
C ALA A 186 1.48 20.12 -10.55
N ALA A 187 2.36 19.15 -10.30
CA ALA A 187 2.06 18.03 -9.39
C ALA A 187 1.70 18.51 -7.98
N ASN A 188 2.44 19.49 -7.44
CA ASN A 188 2.18 20.04 -6.11
C ASN A 188 0.86 20.83 -6.06
N ASP A 189 0.57 21.63 -7.08
CA ASP A 189 -0.69 22.38 -7.18
C ASP A 189 -1.89 21.44 -7.26
N GLU A 190 -1.78 20.38 -8.07
CA GLU A 190 -2.82 19.39 -8.24
C GLU A 190 -3.02 18.53 -6.98
N LYS A 191 -1.92 18.18 -6.29
CA LYS A 191 -1.98 17.53 -4.98
C LYS A 191 -2.74 18.39 -3.97
N ALA A 192 -2.46 19.70 -3.91
CA ALA A 192 -3.16 20.61 -3.01
C ALA A 192 -4.66 20.65 -3.33
N ARG A 193 -5.02 20.76 -4.62
CA ARG A 193 -6.41 20.75 -5.09
C ARG A 193 -7.16 19.48 -4.70
N LEU A 194 -6.54 18.31 -4.89
CA LEU A 194 -7.13 17.01 -4.54
C LEU A 194 -7.34 16.86 -3.03
N GLU A 195 -6.35 17.22 -2.22
CA GLU A 195 -6.45 17.16 -0.77
C GLU A 195 -7.48 18.16 -0.21
N GLU A 196 -7.59 19.36 -0.76
CA GLU A 196 -8.62 20.33 -0.38
C GLU A 196 -10.03 19.84 -0.70
N LYS A 197 -10.22 19.26 -1.90
CA LYS A 197 -11.48 18.65 -2.28
C LYS A 197 -11.86 17.55 -1.29
N GLN A 198 -10.93 16.63 -1.00
CA GLN A 198 -11.14 15.56 -0.04
C GLN A 198 -11.52 16.09 1.35
N ARG A 199 -10.79 17.08 1.87
CA ARG A 199 -11.10 17.72 3.17
C ARG A 199 -12.50 18.32 3.19
N ALA A 200 -12.89 19.02 2.12
CA ALA A 200 -14.22 19.62 1.99
C ALA A 200 -15.33 18.56 1.97
N ASP A 201 -15.13 17.48 1.21
CA ASP A 201 -16.10 16.40 1.11
C ASP A 201 -16.21 15.61 2.42
N THR A 202 -15.11 15.28 3.08
CA THR A 202 -15.12 14.67 4.43
C THR A 202 -15.91 15.51 5.44
N LYS A 203 -15.75 16.85 5.42
CA LYS A 203 -16.53 17.73 6.29
C LYS A 203 -18.04 17.65 6.00
N LYS A 204 -18.44 17.61 4.73
CA LYS A 204 -19.85 17.43 4.34
C LYS A 204 -20.40 16.08 4.82
N TYR A 205 -19.65 14.99 4.61
CA TYR A 205 -20.07 13.65 5.05
C TYR A 205 -20.22 13.54 6.57
N GLN A 206 -19.33 14.18 7.34
CA GLN A 206 -19.46 14.22 8.80
C GLN A 206 -20.74 14.93 9.25
N VAL A 207 -21.09 16.05 8.61
CA VAL A 207 -22.35 16.77 8.89
C VAL A 207 -23.56 15.90 8.53
N MET A 208 -23.60 15.33 7.33
CA MET A 208 -24.72 14.47 6.90
C MET A 208 -24.89 13.24 7.79
N ARG A 209 -23.79 12.63 8.24
CA ARG A 209 -23.83 11.49 9.16
C ARG A 209 -24.41 11.88 10.51
N LEU A 210 -24.00 13.01 11.08
CA LEU A 210 -24.55 13.52 12.34
C LEU A 210 -26.06 13.81 12.23
N GLU A 211 -26.49 14.42 11.12
CA GLU A 211 -27.92 14.67 10.86
C GLU A 211 -28.72 13.36 10.77
N THR A 212 -28.17 12.36 10.08
CA THR A 212 -28.78 11.02 9.96
C THR A 212 -28.86 10.31 11.31
N ASP A 213 -27.79 10.34 12.10
CA ASP A 213 -27.74 9.74 13.45
C ASP A 213 -28.77 10.40 14.39
N ILE A 214 -28.93 11.73 14.32
CA ILE A 214 -29.96 12.46 15.06
C ILE A 214 -31.36 12.03 14.61
N GLN A 215 -31.62 11.92 13.31
CA GLN A 215 -32.92 11.47 12.80
C GLN A 215 -33.26 10.04 13.21
N LEU A 216 -32.28 9.13 13.18
CA LEU A 216 -32.45 7.75 13.67
C LEU A 216 -32.75 7.73 15.17
N GLN A 217 -32.05 8.52 15.98
CA GLN A 217 -32.35 8.65 17.41
C GLN A 217 -33.75 9.20 17.68
N ILE A 218 -34.17 10.23 16.94
CA ILE A 218 -35.54 10.78 17.05
C ILE A 218 -36.57 9.72 16.68
N THR A 219 -36.36 8.97 15.59
CA THR A 219 -37.30 7.92 15.15
C THR A 219 -37.45 6.81 16.18
N ILE A 220 -36.35 6.38 16.81
CA ILE A 220 -36.36 5.35 17.87
C ILE A 220 -37.05 5.84 19.15
N VAL A 221 -37.09 7.15 19.42
CA VAL A 221 -37.72 7.71 20.64
C VAL A 221 -39.24 7.91 20.48
N ILE A 222 -39.77 7.87 19.25
CA ILE A 222 -41.20 8.09 18.97
C ILE A 222 -41.96 6.76 18.77
N GLU A 223 -41.27 5.61 18.75
CA GLU A 223 -41.84 4.25 18.79
C GLU A 223 -41.80 3.65 20.19
#